data_AF-A0A355EZX7-F1
#
_entry.id   AF-A0A355EZX7-F1
#
_cell.length_a   1.000
_cell.length_b   1.000
_cell.length_c   1.000
_cell.angle_alpha   90.00
_cell.angle_beta   90.00
_cell.angle_gamma   90.00
#
_symmetry.space_group_name_H-M   'P 1'
#
loop_
_entity.id
_entity.type
_entity.pdbx_description
1 polymer ?
#
loop_
_entity_poly.entity_id
_entity_poly.type
_entity_poly.pdbx_seq_one_letter_code
_entity_poly.pdbx_strand_id
1 'polypeptide(L)'
;MAAPSPDCENHLRRHLANPFLVLELAPEAGRSELERQGAKLLAMLAAGLATAATYATPLGPRERTADLVREALAELRDPARRLIHEWWAHGLAGRIPAARPRSSRPPE
;
A
#
# COMPACT_ATOMS: atom_id res chain seq x y z
N MET A 1 7.76 -13.26 -27.85
CA MET A 1 8.06 -12.65 -26.54
C MET A 1 7.95 -13.76 -25.51
N ALA A 2 9.06 -14.18 -24.87
CA ALA A 2 9.02 -15.26 -23.88
C ALA A 2 8.27 -14.77 -22.63
N ALA A 3 7.35 -15.59 -22.10
CA ALA A 3 6.68 -15.27 -20.84
C ALA A 3 7.73 -15.16 -19.71
N PRO A 4 7.59 -14.22 -18.76
CA PRO A 4 8.48 -14.14 -17.61
C PRO A 4 8.47 -15.46 -16.82
N SER A 5 9.58 -15.81 -16.16
CA SER A 5 9.64 -17.03 -15.37
C SER A 5 8.57 -17.00 -14.25
N PRO A 6 7.95 -18.15 -13.91
CA PRO A 6 6.91 -18.21 -12.88
C PRO A 6 7.35 -17.67 -11.52
N ASP A 7 8.65 -17.83 -11.21
CA ASP A 7 9.24 -17.35 -9.96
C ASP A 7 9.27 -15.83 -9.89
N CYS A 8 9.63 -15.15 -10.98
CA CYS A 8 9.62 -13.69 -11.05
C CYS A 8 8.21 -13.13 -10.90
N GLU A 9 7.22 -13.76 -11.55
CA GLU A 9 5.83 -13.35 -11.44
C GLU A 9 5.29 -13.52 -10.01
N ASN A 10 5.61 -14.63 -9.34
CA ASN A 10 5.21 -14.88 -7.96
C ASN A 10 5.85 -13.88 -6.98
N HIS A 11 7.14 -13.57 -7.14
CA HIS A 11 7.81 -12.56 -6.32
C HIS A 11 7.19 -11.17 -6.54
N LEU A 12 6.95 -10.79 -7.79
CA LEU A 12 6.31 -9.52 -8.13
C LEU A 12 4.91 -9.41 -7.51
N ARG A 13 4.09 -10.47 -7.59
CA ARG A 13 2.75 -10.50 -6.98
C ARG A 13 2.81 -10.28 -5.46
N ARG A 14 3.77 -10.89 -4.75
CA ARG A 14 3.97 -10.68 -3.31
C ARG A 14 4.34 -9.23 -3.00
N HIS A 15 5.22 -8.65 -3.79
CA HIS A 15 5.63 -7.26 -3.63
C HIS A 15 4.51 -6.26 -3.90
N LEU A 16 3.64 -6.53 -4.88
CA LEU A 16 2.46 -5.69 -5.14
C LEU A 16 1.40 -5.79 -4.04
N ALA A 17 1.40 -6.86 -3.24
CA ALA A 17 0.58 -7.01 -2.04
C ALA A 17 1.23 -6.40 -0.79
N ASN A 18 2.19 -5.47 -0.95
CA ASN A 18 2.82 -4.80 0.18
C ASN A 18 1.76 -4.17 1.10
N PRO A 19 1.83 -4.38 2.43
CA PRO A 19 0.84 -3.87 3.39
C PRO A 19 0.58 -2.36 3.31
N PHE A 20 1.59 -1.55 2.99
CA PHE A 20 1.43 -0.09 2.83
C PHE A 20 0.59 0.27 1.59
N LEU A 21 0.73 -0.48 0.49
CA LEU A 21 -0.12 -0.32 -0.69
C LEU A 21 -1.56 -0.77 -0.40
N VAL A 22 -1.72 -1.91 0.26
CA VAL A 22 -3.03 -2.45 0.65
C VAL A 22 -3.78 -1.46 1.53
N LEU A 23 -3.11 -0.87 2.52
CA LEU A 23 -3.72 0.09 3.44
C LEU A 23 -3.78 1.53 2.89
N GLU A 24 -3.18 1.79 1.73
CA GLU A 24 -3.01 3.14 1.15
C GLU A 24 -2.35 4.12 2.12
N LEU A 25 -1.27 3.67 2.77
CA LEU A 25 -0.51 4.45 3.72
C LEU A 25 0.93 4.65 3.24
N ALA A 26 1.52 5.76 3.71
CA ALA A 26 2.94 6.00 3.54
C ALA A 26 3.76 5.07 4.46
N PRO A 27 4.98 4.66 4.08
CA PRO A 27 5.86 3.83 4.91
C PRO A 27 6.11 4.41 6.31
N GLU A 28 6.11 5.74 6.42
CA GLU A 28 6.34 6.48 7.64
C GLU A 28 5.11 6.54 8.56
N ALA A 29 3.98 5.94 8.15
CA ALA A 29 2.74 5.97 8.93
C ALA A 29 2.93 5.33 10.32
N GLY A 30 2.59 6.10 11.36
CA GLY A 30 2.66 5.65 12.74
C GLY A 30 1.64 4.56 13.07
N ARG A 31 1.87 3.82 14.16
CA ARG A 31 1.01 2.69 14.56
C ARG A 31 -0.47 3.06 14.70
N SER A 32 -0.79 4.19 15.32
CA SER A 32 -2.18 4.63 15.48
C SER A 32 -2.88 4.90 14.14
N GLU A 33 -2.13 5.37 13.14
CA GLU A 33 -2.65 5.58 11.79
C GLU A 33 -2.96 4.26 11.09
N LEU A 34 -2.08 3.27 11.24
CA LEU A 34 -2.29 1.91 10.72
C LEU A 34 -3.61 1.32 11.24
N GLU A 35 -3.81 1.36 12.55
CA GLU A 35 -4.99 0.77 13.20
C GLU A 35 -6.28 1.47 12.76
N ARG A 36 -6.25 2.81 12.71
CA ARG A 36 -7.40 3.62 12.27
C ARG A 36 -7.78 3.31 10.82
N GLN A 37 -6.80 3.31 9.93
CA GLN A 37 -7.03 3.07 8.51
C GLN A 37 -7.48 1.63 8.24
N GLY A 38 -6.88 0.66 8.93
CA GLY A 38 -7.30 -0.74 8.87
C GLY A 38 -8.75 -0.94 9.29
N ALA A 39 -9.15 -0.37 10.43
CA ALA A 39 -10.53 -0.43 10.91
C ALA A 39 -11.50 0.23 9.92
N LYS A 40 -11.13 1.38 9.36
CA LYS A 40 -11.92 2.07 8.32
C LYS A 40 -12.12 1.19 7.09
N LEU A 41 -11.05 0.63 6.53
CA LEU A 41 -11.12 -0.20 5.32
C LEU A 41 -11.95 -1.46 5.55
N LEU A 42 -11.80 -2.12 6.71
CA LEU A 42 -12.62 -3.29 7.07
C LEU A 42 -14.10 -2.93 7.16
N ALA A 43 -14.44 -1.80 7.79
CA ALA A 43 -15.82 -1.33 7.85
C ALA A 43 -16.39 -1.01 6.46
N MET A 44 -15.60 -0.38 5.59
CA MET A 44 -16.03 -0.06 4.22
C MET A 44 -16.24 -1.33 3.37
N LEU A 45 -15.36 -2.32 3.49
CA LEU A 45 -15.49 -3.62 2.81
C LEU A 45 -16.71 -4.39 3.31
N ALA A 46 -16.97 -4.39 4.62
CA ALA A 46 -18.17 -5.00 5.18
C ALA A 46 -19.46 -4.32 4.71
N ALA A 47 -19.41 -3.00 4.45
CA ALA A 47 -20.52 -2.24 3.87
C ALA A 47 -20.64 -2.38 2.33
N GLY A 48 -19.74 -3.12 1.67
CA GLY A 48 -19.77 -3.30 0.21
C GLY A 48 -19.40 -2.06 -0.61
N LEU A 49 -18.63 -1.13 -0.03
CA LEU A 49 -18.23 0.09 -0.75
C LEU A 49 -17.17 -0.23 -1.81
N ALA A 50 -17.52 -0.03 -3.09
CA ALA A 50 -16.65 -0.31 -4.23
C ALA A 50 -15.30 0.43 -4.17
N THR A 51 -15.26 1.61 -3.55
CA THR A 51 -14.03 2.40 -3.36
C THR A 51 -13.02 1.71 -2.45
N ALA A 52 -13.46 0.85 -1.52
CA ALA A 52 -12.56 0.06 -0.68
C ALA A 52 -12.13 -1.26 -1.33
N ALA A 53 -12.83 -1.75 -2.35
CA ALA A 53 -12.59 -3.05 -2.97
C ALA A 53 -11.36 -3.09 -3.88
N THR A 54 -10.70 -1.96 -4.14
CA THR A 54 -9.47 -1.90 -4.93
C THR A 54 -8.44 -0.97 -4.31
N TYR A 55 -7.17 -1.18 -4.65
CA TYR A 55 -6.05 -0.33 -4.25
C TYR A 55 -5.09 -0.12 -5.42
N ALA A 56 -4.43 1.03 -5.45
CA ALA A 56 -3.49 1.37 -6.51
C ALA A 56 -2.14 0.67 -6.32
N THR A 57 -1.57 0.16 -7.41
CA THR A 57 -0.19 -0.31 -7.46
C THR A 57 0.53 0.22 -8.69
N PRO A 58 1.88 0.18 -8.73
CA PRO A 58 2.66 0.61 -9.90
C PRO A 58 2.31 -0.10 -11.21
N LEU A 59 1.68 -1.28 -11.12
CA LEU A 59 1.29 -2.11 -12.25
C LEU A 59 -0.24 -2.11 -12.47
N GLY A 60 -0.95 -1.13 -11.90
CA GLY A 60 -2.39 -0.97 -12.00
C GLY A 60 -3.15 -1.29 -10.72
N PRO A 61 -4.47 -1.04 -10.69
CA PRO A 61 -5.30 -1.34 -9.53
C PRO A 61 -5.38 -2.85 -9.27
N ARG A 62 -5.46 -3.23 -8.01
CA ARG A 62 -5.64 -4.63 -7.56
C ARG A 62 -6.81 -4.73 -6.60
N GLU A 63 -7.41 -5.92 -6.52
CA GLU A 63 -8.51 -6.21 -5.61
C GLU A 63 -8.05 -6.21 -4.15
N ARG A 64 -8.81 -5.54 -3.29
CA ARG A 64 -8.64 -5.53 -1.83
C ARG A 64 -9.73 -6.36 -1.19
N THR A 65 -9.32 -7.39 -0.44
CA THR A 65 -10.23 -8.21 0.36
C THR A 65 -10.05 -7.93 1.85
N ALA A 66 -11.03 -8.31 2.67
CA ALA A 66 -10.94 -8.13 4.12
C ALA A 66 -9.79 -8.93 4.74
N ASP A 67 -9.52 -10.14 4.22
CA ASP A 67 -8.40 -10.97 4.67
C ASP A 67 -7.05 -10.31 4.35
N LEU A 68 -6.93 -9.73 3.16
CA LEU A 68 -5.72 -9.00 2.77
C LEU A 68 -5.46 -7.80 3.70
N VAL A 69 -6.52 -7.09 4.12
CA VAL A 69 -6.38 -5.98 5.09
C VAL A 69 -5.95 -6.48 6.47
N ARG A 70 -6.49 -7.62 6.94
CA ARG A 70 -6.11 -8.20 8.23
C ARG A 70 -4.66 -8.69 8.22
N GLU A 71 -4.24 -9.34 7.15
CA GLU A 71 -2.86 -9.80 6.95
C GLU A 71 -1.91 -8.60 6.91
N ALA A 72 -2.24 -7.56 6.14
CA ALA A 72 -1.46 -6.32 6.10
C ALA A 72 -1.29 -5.67 7.49
N LEU A 73 -2.36 -5.61 8.29
CA LEU A 73 -2.27 -5.13 9.67
C LEU A 73 -1.38 -6.01 10.55
N ALA A 74 -1.49 -7.34 10.42
CA ALA A 74 -0.66 -8.26 11.18
C ALA A 74 0.84 -8.10 10.86
N GLU A 75 1.17 -7.98 9.57
CA GLU A 75 2.54 -7.76 9.10
C GLU A 75 3.13 -6.44 9.62
N LEU A 76 2.36 -5.35 9.61
CA LEU A 76 2.86 -4.03 10.07
C LEU A 76 2.87 -3.86 11.59
N ARG A 77 2.18 -4.72 12.34
CA ARG A 77 2.22 -4.74 13.82
C ARG A 77 3.51 -5.36 14.35
N ASP A 78 4.14 -6.25 13.59
CA ASP A 78 5.45 -6.82 13.92
C ASP A 78 6.56 -5.86 13.43
N PRO A 79 7.36 -5.24 14.32
CA PRO A 79 8.38 -4.28 13.92
C PRO A 79 9.43 -4.85 12.96
N ALA A 80 9.77 -6.13 13.09
CA ALA A 80 10.79 -6.76 12.25
C ALA A 80 10.27 -6.97 10.82
N ARG A 81 9.02 -7.41 10.68
CA ARG A 81 8.38 -7.59 9.37
C ARG A 81 8.08 -6.25 8.70
N ARG A 82 7.60 -5.29 9.48
CA ARG A 82 7.35 -3.91 9.04
C ARG A 82 8.57 -3.31 8.35
N LEU A 83 9.78 -3.49 8.91
CA LEU A 83 11.02 -2.93 8.34
C LEU A 83 11.28 -3.42 6.91
N ILE A 84 10.99 -4.69 6.61
CA ILE A 84 11.16 -5.25 5.25
C ILE A 84 10.21 -4.57 4.27
N HIS A 85 8.96 -4.32 4.70
CA HIS A 85 7.95 -3.66 3.88
C HIS A 85 8.24 -2.18 3.66
N GLU A 86 8.79 -1.49 4.67
CA GLU A 86 9.24 -0.10 4.58
C GLU A 86 10.38 0.02 3.57
N TRP A 87 11.42 -0.82 3.69
CA TRP A 87 12.55 -0.82 2.76
C TRP A 87 12.11 -0.98 1.30
N TRP A 88 11.20 -1.92 1.04
CA TRP A 88 10.65 -2.12 -0.30
C TRP A 88 9.84 -0.91 -0.79
N ALA A 89 8.98 -0.36 0.06
CA ALA A 89 8.11 0.76 -0.30
C ALA A 89 8.90 2.05 -0.55
N HIS A 90 9.99 2.30 0.19
CA HIS A 90 10.93 3.38 -0.10
C HIS A 90 11.64 3.19 -1.45
N GLY A 91 12.02 1.95 -1.79
CA GLY A 91 12.57 1.63 -3.10
C GLY A 91 11.63 1.94 -4.27
N LEU A 92 10.32 1.88 -4.03
CA LEU A 92 9.28 2.26 -4.99
C LEU A 92 9.05 3.77 -5.05
N ALA A 93 9.04 4.44 -3.89
CA ALA A 93 8.85 5.89 -3.78
C ALA A 93 9.96 6.69 -4.49
N GLY A 94 11.17 6.12 -4.63
CA GLY A 94 12.26 6.69 -5.42
C GLY A 94 11.98 6.89 -6.92
N ARG A 95 10.80 6.47 -7.42
CA ARG A 95 10.39 6.62 -8.83
C ARG A 95 9.09 7.41 -9.04
N ILE A 96 8.39 7.80 -7.99
CA ILE A 96 7.17 8.62 -8.10
C ILE A 96 7.56 10.05 -7.71
N PRO A 97 7.62 11.02 -8.64
CA PRO A 97 7.84 12.41 -8.23
C PRO A 97 6.70 12.80 -7.30
N ALA A 98 7.04 13.05 -6.03
CA ALA A 98 6.11 13.65 -5.08
C ALA A 98 5.53 14.90 -5.76
N ALA A 99 4.20 14.97 -5.85
CA ALA A 99 3.52 16.14 -6.38
C ALA A 99 4.07 17.37 -5.63
N ARG A 100 4.80 18.23 -6.34
CA ARG A 100 5.38 19.44 -5.76
C ARG A 100 4.26 20.18 -5.02
N PRO A 101 4.45 20.58 -3.75
CA PRO A 101 3.50 21.49 -3.14
C PRO A 101 3.43 22.73 -4.03
N ARG A 102 2.22 23.09 -4.47
CA ARG A 102 1.99 24.34 -5.20
C ARG A 102 2.44 25.46 -4.25
N SER A 103 3.59 26.05 -4.54
CA SER A 103 4.05 27.25 -3.85
C SER A 103 3.05 28.35 -4.17
N SER A 104 2.12 28.61 -3.27
CA SER A 104 1.37 29.86 -3.26
C SER A 104 2.32 30.94 -2.76
N ARG A 105 3.11 31.51 -3.67
CA ARG A 105 3.76 32.80 -3.46
C ARG A 105 2.73 33.86 -3.84
N PRO A 106 2.24 34.71 -2.91
CA PRO A 106 1.48 35.88 -3.30
C PRO A 106 2.43 36.89 -3.96
N PRO A 107 1.97 37.67 -4.94
CA PRO A 107 2.76 38.76 -5.52
C PRO A 107 2.81 39.95 -4.54
N GLU A 108 4.01 40.46 -4.29
CA GLU A 108 4.27 41.88 -4.00
C GLU A 108 5.17 42.44 -5.10
#